data_AF-A0A654G6M4-F1
#
_entry.id   AF-A0A654G6M4-F1
#
_cell.length_a   1.000
_cell.length_b   1.000
_cell.length_c   1.000
_cell.angle_alpha   90.00
_cell.angle_beta   90.00
_cell.angle_gamma   90.00
#
_symmetry.space_group_name_H-M   'P 1'
#
loop_
_entity.id
_entity.type
_entity.pdbx_description
1 polymer ?
#
loop_
_entity_poly.entity_id
_entity_poly.type
_entity_poly.pdbx_seq_one_letter_code
_entity_poly.pdbx_strand_id
1 'polypeptide(L)'
;MEAMSVDYVQRCITTKETTWYILKRATLEAKNASAQPQPQPHKRKVSVPRTVKIGRPGYRVTKQYDPELKQRSILFQIEYPEIEDKIKPRHRFMSSYEQNVQPCDKKYQYLLIAAEPYETISFKVPSTEIDKSTKFFSHWDPDSKF
;
A
#
# COMPACT_ATOMS: atom_id res chain seq x y z
N MET A 1 26.03 -27.96 9.94
CA MET A 1 25.65 -26.54 10.11
C MET A 1 24.45 -26.54 11.04
N GLU A 2 24.74 -26.51 12.35
CA GLU A 2 23.75 -26.80 13.39
C GLU A 2 22.92 -25.54 13.65
N ALA A 3 21.62 -25.63 13.37
CA ALA A 3 20.72 -24.51 13.59
C ALA A 3 20.66 -24.22 15.09
N MET A 4 21.10 -23.03 15.51
CA MET A 4 20.97 -22.62 16.92
C MET A 4 19.49 -22.63 17.30
N SER A 5 19.17 -23.36 18.38
CA SER A 5 17.79 -23.49 18.87
C SER A 5 17.13 -22.12 19.05
N VAL A 6 15.85 -22.01 18.70
CA VAL A 6 15.06 -20.78 18.83
C VAL A 6 15.07 -20.27 20.29
N ASP A 7 15.17 -21.19 21.26
CA ASP A 7 15.30 -20.86 22.69
C ASP A 7 16.62 -20.16 23.02
N TYR A 8 17.70 -20.53 22.34
CA TYR A 8 19.01 -19.89 22.51
C TYR A 8 18.98 -18.46 21.97
N VAL A 9 18.36 -18.26 20.80
CA VAL A 9 18.18 -16.93 20.20
C VAL A 9 17.29 -16.05 21.09
N GLN A 10 16.18 -16.60 21.61
CA GLN A 10 15.27 -15.87 22.49
C GLN A 10 15.96 -15.44 23.80
N ARG A 11 16.76 -16.34 24.41
CA ARG A 11 17.58 -16.00 25.59
C ARG A 11 18.58 -14.89 25.27
N CYS A 12 19.30 -14.98 24.16
CA CYS A 12 20.23 -13.93 23.72
C CYS A 12 19.52 -12.59 23.54
N ILE A 13 18.32 -12.55 22.95
CA ILE A 13 17.56 -11.29 22.76
C ILE A 13 17.15 -10.67 24.11
N THR A 14 16.82 -11.50 25.11
CA THR A 14 16.43 -11.03 26.45
C THR A 14 17.61 -10.60 27.34
N THR A 15 18.85 -10.76 26.88
CA THR A 15 20.03 -10.34 27.66
C THR A 15 20.09 -8.81 27.81
N LYS A 16 20.63 -8.37 28.96
CA LYS A 16 20.80 -6.95 29.29
C LYS A 16 21.65 -6.20 28.25
N GLU A 17 22.62 -6.88 27.64
CA GLU A 17 23.49 -6.32 26.61
C GLU A 17 22.73 -6.06 25.30
N THR A 18 21.88 -7.01 24.88
CA THR A 18 21.09 -6.87 23.65
C THR A 18 20.03 -5.80 23.81
N THR A 19 19.32 -5.77 24.94
CA THR A 19 18.35 -4.71 25.26
C THR A 19 19.00 -3.32 25.32
N TRP A 20 20.21 -3.21 25.90
CA TRP A 20 20.98 -1.97 25.89
C TRP A 20 21.38 -1.54 24.47
N TYR A 21 21.83 -2.47 23.64
CA TYR A 21 22.22 -2.16 22.25
C TYR A 21 21.01 -1.73 21.40
N ILE A 22 19.85 -2.36 21.60
CA ILE A 22 18.57 -1.97 20.99
C ILE A 22 18.18 -0.56 21.45
N LEU A 23 18.23 -0.27 22.76
CA LEU A 23 17.89 1.04 23.31
C LEU A 23 18.85 2.13 22.81
N LYS A 24 20.14 1.82 22.69
CA LYS A 24 21.16 2.72 22.16
C LYS A 24 20.93 3.03 20.69
N ARG A 25 20.55 2.03 19.88
CA ARG A 25 20.14 2.23 18.48
C ARG A 25 18.87 3.08 18.40
N ALA A 26 17.82 2.76 19.15
CA ALA A 26 16.58 3.54 19.17
C ALA A 26 16.80 5.01 19.60
N THR A 27 17.69 5.25 20.56
CA THR A 27 18.04 6.61 21.01
C THR A 27 18.85 7.37 19.94
N LEU A 28 19.78 6.69 19.27
CA LEU A 28 20.56 7.27 18.18
C LEU A 28 19.67 7.59 16.98
N GLU A 29 18.74 6.70 16.64
CA GLU A 29 17.74 6.92 15.59
C GLU A 29 16.80 8.08 15.95
N ALA A 30 16.35 8.20 17.20
CA ALA A 30 15.54 9.34 17.66
C ALA A 30 16.32 10.67 17.61
N LYS A 31 17.62 10.66 17.95
CA LYS A 31 18.50 11.83 17.83
C LYS A 31 18.77 12.20 16.37
N ASN A 32 19.01 11.23 15.49
CA ASN A 32 19.18 11.48 14.05
C ASN A 32 17.87 11.95 13.40
N ALA A 33 16.73 11.44 13.86
CA ALA A 33 15.40 11.91 13.46
C ALA A 33 15.07 13.32 13.96
N SER A 34 15.88 13.93 14.83
CA SER A 34 15.74 15.35 15.22
C SER A 34 16.47 16.32 14.28
N ALA A 35 17.34 15.82 13.40
CA ALA A 35 18.00 16.59 12.33
C ALA A 35 17.25 16.52 10.98
N GLN A 36 16.25 15.65 10.87
CA GLN A 36 15.23 15.67 9.82
C GLN A 36 13.91 16.17 10.43
N PRO A 37 13.02 16.85 9.69
CA PRO A 37 11.70 17.19 10.21
C PRO A 37 11.02 15.91 10.73
N GLN A 38 10.71 15.90 12.03
CA GLN A 38 10.14 14.76 12.74
C GLN A 38 9.00 14.11 11.94
N PRO A 39 9.03 12.78 11.66
CA PRO A 39 7.80 12.07 11.43
C PRO A 39 7.03 12.08 12.74
N GLN A 40 6.12 13.05 12.90
CA GLN A 40 5.17 13.09 14.00
C GLN A 40 4.55 11.69 14.16
N PRO A 41 4.47 11.13 15.39
CA PRO A 41 3.83 9.85 15.63
C PRO A 41 2.32 10.00 15.43
N HIS A 42 1.88 10.03 14.17
CA HIS A 42 0.50 9.89 13.80
C HIS A 42 0.08 8.43 13.92
N LYS A 43 0.19 7.85 15.12
CA LYS A 43 -0.72 6.78 15.51
C LYS A 43 -2.03 7.42 15.97
N ARG A 44 -2.63 8.24 15.10
CA ARG A 44 -4.06 8.48 15.21
C ARG A 44 -4.69 7.14 14.94
N LYS A 45 -5.21 6.49 15.99
CA LYS A 45 -6.18 5.41 15.81
C LYS A 45 -7.38 6.07 15.17
N VAL A 46 -7.39 6.11 13.84
CA VAL A 46 -8.55 6.58 13.08
C VAL A 46 -9.64 5.56 13.41
N SER A 47 -10.63 5.99 14.19
CA SER A 47 -11.86 5.25 14.38
C SER A 47 -12.52 5.17 13.01
N VAL A 48 -12.32 4.05 12.31
CA VAL A 48 -12.95 3.82 11.02
C VAL A 48 -14.46 3.70 11.29
N PRO A 49 -15.30 4.60 10.73
CA PRO A 49 -16.73 4.47 10.84
C PRO A 49 -17.14 3.10 10.28
N ARG A 50 -18.03 2.41 11.02
CA ARG A 50 -18.42 1.04 10.70
C ARG A 50 -19.63 1.09 9.75
N THR A 51 -19.40 1.59 8.55
CA THR A 51 -20.43 1.69 7.49
C THR A 51 -20.64 0.31 6.86
N VAL A 52 -21.88 -0.03 6.52
CA VAL A 52 -22.23 -1.28 5.83
C VAL A 52 -21.67 -1.21 4.41
N LYS A 53 -20.89 -2.21 4.01
CA LYS A 53 -20.30 -2.23 2.67
C LYS A 53 -21.31 -2.76 1.66
N ILE A 54 -21.50 -2.00 0.58
CA ILE A 54 -22.49 -2.31 -0.49
C ILE A 54 -22.01 -3.51 -1.32
N GLY A 55 -20.70 -3.64 -1.52
CA GLY A 55 -20.10 -4.74 -2.27
C GLY A 55 -18.91 -4.29 -3.12
N ARG A 56 -18.61 -5.05 -4.17
CA ARG A 56 -17.51 -4.75 -5.10
C ARG A 56 -17.98 -3.80 -6.20
N PRO A 57 -17.22 -2.73 -6.50
CA PRO A 57 -17.55 -1.80 -7.56
C PRO A 57 -17.36 -2.45 -8.94
N GLY A 58 -18.08 -1.92 -9.94
CA GLY A 58 -17.86 -2.27 -11.34
C GLY A 58 -16.52 -1.72 -11.83
N TYR A 59 -15.79 -2.49 -12.65
CA TYR A 59 -14.53 -2.04 -13.22
C TYR A 59 -14.31 -2.54 -14.64
N ARG A 60 -13.58 -1.74 -15.41
CA ARG A 60 -13.09 -2.04 -16.76
C ARG A 60 -11.59 -1.81 -16.82
N VAL A 61 -10.88 -2.79 -17.39
CA VAL A 61 -9.42 -2.72 -17.56
C VAL A 61 -9.11 -2.72 -19.05
N THR A 62 -8.46 -1.66 -19.52
CA THR A 62 -8.05 -1.52 -20.92
C THR A 62 -6.53 -1.53 -21.01
N LYS A 63 -5.98 -2.47 -21.77
CA LYS A 63 -4.55 -2.50 -22.09
C LYS A 63 -4.31 -1.66 -23.33
N GLN A 64 -3.40 -0.71 -23.24
CA GLN A 64 -3.09 0.23 -24.31
C GLN A 64 -1.61 0.11 -24.68
N TYR A 65 -1.33 0.35 -25.95
CA TYR A 65 0.02 0.42 -26.48
C TYR A 65 0.13 1.67 -27.33
N ASP A 66 1.04 2.55 -26.95
CA ASP A 66 1.39 3.73 -27.72
C ASP A 66 2.48 3.34 -28.73
N PRO A 67 2.20 3.37 -30.04
CA PRO A 67 3.17 2.99 -31.07
C PRO A 67 4.30 4.01 -31.23
N GLU A 68 4.08 5.29 -30.88
CA GLU A 68 5.08 6.36 -31.05
C GLU A 68 6.14 6.27 -29.96
N LEU A 69 5.69 6.20 -28.70
CA LEU A 69 6.57 6.10 -27.55
C LEU A 69 7.01 4.65 -27.23
N LYS A 70 6.47 3.66 -27.96
CA LYS A 70 6.63 2.21 -27.73
C LYS A 70 6.36 1.80 -26.28
N GLN A 71 5.38 2.45 -25.66
CA GLN A 71 5.05 2.27 -24.24
C GLN A 71 3.74 1.52 -24.08
N ARG A 72 3.71 0.62 -23.10
CA ARG A 72 2.49 -0.09 -22.70
C ARG A 72 1.88 0.63 -21.51
N SER A 73 0.60 0.93 -21.59
CA SER A 73 -0.18 1.51 -20.50
C SER A 73 -1.37 0.60 -20.16
N ILE A 74 -1.85 0.73 -18.93
CA ILE A 74 -3.04 0.03 -18.47
C ILE A 74 -3.95 1.08 -17.87
N LEU A 75 -5.15 1.21 -18.43
CA LEU A 75 -6.18 2.10 -17.95
C LEU A 75 -7.17 1.30 -17.09
N PHE A 76 -7.35 1.75 -15.85
CA PHE A 76 -8.34 1.21 -14.92
C PHE A 76 -9.48 2.22 -14.83
N GLN A 77 -10.68 1.80 -15.22
CA GLN A 77 -11.91 2.57 -15.07
C GLN A 77 -12.76 1.87 -14.03
N ILE A 78 -13.19 2.59 -13.00
CA ILE A 78 -13.95 2.03 -11.89
C ILE A 78 -15.17 2.91 -11.71
N GLU A 79 -16.34 2.29 -11.65
CA GLU A 79 -17.63 2.94 -11.53
C GLU A 79 -18.13 2.82 -10.09
N TYR A 80 -18.59 3.94 -9.53
CA TYR A 80 -19.08 4.03 -8.16
C TYR A 80 -20.45 4.74 -8.12
N PRO A 81 -21.54 4.09 -8.58
CA PRO A 81 -22.86 4.74 -8.68
C PRO A 81 -23.39 5.22 -7.32
N GLU A 82 -23.21 4.40 -6.28
CA GLU A 82 -23.66 4.68 -4.90
C GLU A 82 -22.53 5.20 -3.98
N ILE A 83 -21.68 6.12 -4.46
CA ILE A 83 -20.64 6.74 -3.60
C ILE A 83 -21.23 7.87 -2.74
N GLU A 84 -20.74 8.01 -1.51
CA GLU A 84 -21.09 9.16 -0.66
C GLU A 84 -20.46 10.46 -1.18
N ASP A 85 -21.24 11.55 -1.20
CA ASP A 85 -20.92 12.84 -1.86
C ASP A 85 -19.71 13.62 -1.28
N LYS A 86 -18.94 13.03 -0.35
CA LYS A 86 -17.74 13.65 0.26
C LYS A 86 -16.50 12.77 0.17
N ILE A 87 -16.59 11.59 -0.41
CA ILE A 87 -15.51 10.60 -0.42
C ILE A 87 -14.90 10.50 -1.81
N LYS A 88 -13.62 10.85 -1.91
CA LYS A 88 -12.83 10.63 -3.14
C LYS A 88 -12.14 9.26 -3.07
N PRO A 89 -12.22 8.42 -4.11
CA PRO A 89 -11.47 7.17 -4.17
C PRO A 89 -9.96 7.40 -4.01
N ARG A 90 -9.31 6.56 -3.22
CA ARG A 90 -7.87 6.57 -3.01
C ARG A 90 -7.26 5.32 -3.64
N HIS A 91 -6.08 5.47 -4.23
CA HIS A 91 -5.34 4.35 -4.78
C HIS A 91 -3.93 4.29 -4.19
N ARG A 92 -3.36 3.09 -4.12
CA ARG A 92 -1.98 2.84 -3.67
C ARG A 92 -1.42 1.61 -4.36
N PHE A 93 -0.13 1.64 -4.69
CA PHE A 93 0.61 0.43 -5.04
C PHE A 93 1.14 -0.27 -3.79
N MET A 94 0.94 -1.58 -3.74
CA MET A 94 1.33 -2.46 -2.66
C MET A 94 2.21 -3.58 -3.21
N SER A 95 3.26 -3.92 -2.47
CA SER A 95 4.14 -5.04 -2.84
C SER A 95 3.48 -6.38 -2.54
N SER A 96 3.91 -7.44 -3.20
CA SER A 96 3.43 -8.80 -2.94
C SER A 96 3.76 -9.34 -1.55
N TYR A 97 4.75 -8.75 -0.86
CA TYR A 97 5.14 -9.10 0.52
C TYR A 97 4.15 -8.60 1.57
N GLU A 98 3.38 -7.55 1.27
CA GLU A 98 2.45 -6.95 2.23
C GLU A 98 1.14 -7.71 2.36
N GLN A 99 0.79 -8.55 1.37
CA GLN A 99 -0.42 -9.36 1.39
C GLN A 99 -0.20 -10.75 1.98
N ASN A 100 -1.24 -11.31 2.60
CA ASN A 100 -1.27 -12.69 3.11
C ASN A 100 -2.21 -13.62 2.32
N VAL A 101 -2.84 -13.13 1.24
CA VAL A 101 -3.91 -13.86 0.54
C VAL A 101 -3.35 -14.82 -0.51
N GLN A 102 -2.40 -14.36 -1.33
CA GLN A 102 -1.72 -15.18 -2.33
C GLN A 102 -0.23 -15.32 -1.98
N PRO A 103 0.45 -16.37 -2.50
CA PRO A 103 1.90 -16.51 -2.40
C PRO A 103 2.62 -15.24 -2.84
N CYS A 104 3.72 -14.93 -2.15
CA CYS A 104 4.49 -13.74 -2.42
C CYS A 104 5.35 -13.89 -3.68
N ASP A 105 4.95 -13.21 -4.76
CA ASP A 105 5.68 -13.17 -6.02
C ASP A 105 6.32 -11.81 -6.29
N LYS A 106 7.66 -11.73 -6.41
CA LYS A 106 8.38 -10.47 -6.75
C LYS A 106 8.02 -9.89 -8.13
N LYS A 107 7.51 -10.73 -9.04
CA LYS A 107 7.20 -10.35 -10.42
C LYS A 107 5.98 -9.45 -10.54
N TYR A 108 5.20 -9.34 -9.47
CA TYR A 108 3.93 -8.63 -9.47
C TYR A 108 3.84 -7.64 -8.32
N GLN A 109 3.15 -6.55 -8.58
CA GLN A 109 2.69 -5.57 -7.62
C GLN A 109 1.16 -5.56 -7.64
N TYR A 110 0.55 -4.98 -6.62
CA TYR A 110 -0.90 -4.86 -6.51
C TYR A 110 -1.30 -3.40 -6.47
N LEU A 111 -2.15 -2.97 -7.41
CA LEU A 111 -2.79 -1.66 -7.36
C LEU A 111 -4.07 -1.77 -6.56
N LEU A 112 -4.11 -1.15 -5.39
CA LEU A 112 -5.27 -1.11 -4.51
C LEU A 112 -6.05 0.16 -4.77
N ILE A 113 -7.37 0.04 -4.79
CA ILE A 113 -8.29 1.16 -4.87
C ILE A 113 -9.35 0.97 -3.80
N ALA A 114 -9.54 2.03 -2.99
CA ALA A 114 -10.48 2.05 -1.89
C ALA A 114 -11.38 3.28 -2.00
N ALA A 115 -12.68 3.05 -1.92
CA ALA A 115 -13.71 4.06 -1.78
C ALA A 115 -14.78 3.48 -0.85
N GLU A 116 -15.16 4.21 0.19
CA GLU A 116 -16.28 3.84 1.07
C GLU A 116 -17.59 4.26 0.39
N PRO A 117 -18.66 3.45 0.43
CA PRO A 117 -18.89 2.19 1.16
C PRO A 117 -18.48 0.91 0.40
N TYR A 118 -17.78 1.01 -0.72
CA TYR A 118 -17.38 -0.15 -1.50
C TYR A 118 -16.24 -0.95 -0.85
N GLU A 119 -16.12 -2.21 -1.27
CA GLU A 119 -14.97 -3.04 -0.93
C GLU A 119 -13.71 -2.53 -1.62
N THR A 120 -12.58 -2.63 -0.91
CA THR A 120 -11.27 -2.36 -1.51
C THR A 120 -10.96 -3.43 -2.55
N ILE A 121 -10.71 -2.99 -3.78
CA ILE A 121 -10.31 -3.86 -4.89
C ILE A 121 -8.80 -3.78 -5.10
N SER A 122 -8.23 -4.87 -5.61
CA SER A 122 -6.80 -4.94 -5.94
C SER A 122 -6.57 -5.56 -7.31
N PHE A 123 -5.77 -4.92 -8.15
CA PHE A 123 -5.35 -5.43 -9.45
C PHE A 123 -3.93 -5.95 -9.42
N LYS A 124 -3.71 -7.17 -9.91
CA LYS A 124 -2.37 -7.75 -10.09
C LYS A 124 -1.71 -7.13 -11.31
N VAL A 125 -0.64 -6.36 -11.09
CA VAL A 125 0.10 -5.61 -12.12
C VAL A 125 1.52 -6.16 -12.21
N PRO A 126 2.10 -6.37 -13.41
CA PRO A 126 3.52 -6.72 -13.54
C PRO A 126 4.42 -5.65 -12.91
N SER A 127 5.48 -6.07 -12.21
CA SER A 127 6.42 -5.17 -11.51
C SER A 127 7.39 -4.43 -12.44
N THR A 128 7.00 -4.14 -13.67
CA THR A 128 7.79 -3.31 -14.60
C THR A 128 7.87 -1.89 -14.06
N GLU A 129 8.96 -1.17 -14.37
CA GLU A 129 9.15 0.21 -13.93
C GLU A 129 8.01 1.10 -14.45
N ILE A 130 7.27 1.70 -13.52
CA ILE A 130 6.17 2.63 -13.82
C ILE A 130 6.70 4.05 -13.66
N ASP A 131 6.56 4.85 -14.71
CA ASP A 131 6.89 6.28 -14.69
C ASP A 131 5.86 7.04 -13.83
N LYS A 132 6.29 7.49 -12.64
CA LYS A 132 5.45 8.18 -11.66
C LYS A 132 5.38 9.70 -11.86
N SER A 133 6.02 10.22 -12.91
CA SER A 133 6.07 11.66 -13.16
C SER A 133 4.79 12.15 -13.84
N THR A 134 4.78 12.27 -15.15
CA THR A 134 3.71 12.89 -15.93
C THR A 134 2.74 11.87 -16.52
N LYS A 135 3.20 10.63 -16.71
CA LYS A 135 2.41 9.56 -17.35
C LYS A 135 1.44 8.86 -16.38
N PHE A 136 1.59 9.10 -15.09
CA PHE A 136 0.65 8.62 -14.10
C PHE A 136 -0.60 9.50 -14.12
N PHE A 137 -1.69 8.96 -14.66
CA PHE A 137 -2.95 9.67 -14.82
C PHE A 137 -4.00 9.16 -13.83
N SER A 138 -4.58 10.07 -13.05
CA SER A 138 -5.74 9.78 -12.20
C SER A 138 -6.76 10.92 -12.32
N HIS A 139 -7.97 10.60 -12.77
CA HIS A 139 -9.08 11.54 -12.89
C HIS A 139 -10.24 11.04 -12.04
N TRP A 140 -10.90 11.98 -11.34
CA TRP A 140 -12.09 11.71 -10.54
C TRP A 140 -13.17 12.68 -10.97
N ASP A 141 -14.30 12.13 -11.41
CA ASP A 141 -15.47 12.88 -11.81
C ASP A 141 -16.63 12.51 -10.84
N PRO A 142 -17.02 13.43 -9.94
CA PRO A 142 -18.09 13.16 -8.97
C PRO A 142 -19.50 13.17 -9.58
N ASP A 143 -19.67 13.78 -10.76
CA ASP A 143 -20.98 13.97 -11.39
C ASP A 143 -21.34 12.84 -12.35
N SER A 144 -20.38 11.97 -12.67
CA SER A 144 -20.55 10.77 -13.49
C SER A 144 -21.21 9.64 -12.69
N LYS A 145 -22.48 9.84 -12.31
CA LYS A 145 -23.37 8.80 -11.78
C LYS A 145 -24.15 8.23 -12.97
N PHE A 146 -23.61 7.20 -13.62
CA PHE A 146 -24.36 6.42 -14.64
C PHE A 146 -25.20 5.33 -13.98
#